data_AF-A0A0B7KCP7-F1
#
_entry.id   AF-A0A0B7KCP7-F1
#
_cell.length_a   1.000
_cell.length_b   1.000
_cell.length_c   1.000
_cell.angle_alpha   90.00
_cell.angle_beta   90.00
_cell.angle_gamma   90.00
#
_symmetry.space_group_name_H-M   'P 1'
#
loop_
_entity.id
_entity.type
_entity.pdbx_description
1 polymer ?
#
loop_
_entity_poly.entity_id
_entity_poly.type
_entity_poly.pdbx_seq_one_letter_code
_entity_poly.pdbx_strand_id
1 'polypeptide(L)'
;MGLSFLWPTSVVYMFFMTVEEELRKTRNPLYIKSFENTKYSGDKRMALVLGALKEEDEECLRVMASVFERLRAGLVSHIYWKDVETVEERLDRM
;
A
#
# COMPACT_ATOMS: atom_id res chain seq x y z
N MET A 1 -22.24 -12.31 6.95
CA MET A 1 -21.78 -12.29 5.54
C MET A 1 -21.57 -10.85 5.13
N GLY A 2 -20.38 -10.52 4.62
CA GLY A 2 -20.12 -9.24 3.95
C GLY A 2 -19.02 -8.43 4.60
N LEU A 3 -17.75 -8.69 4.24
CA LEU A 3 -16.81 -7.59 4.14
C LEU A 3 -17.46 -6.58 3.18
N SER A 4 -17.71 -5.35 3.61
CA SER A 4 -18.12 -4.28 2.69
C SER A 4 -17.01 -4.10 1.67
N PHE A 5 -17.15 -4.66 0.47
CA PHE A 5 -16.16 -4.62 -0.62
C PHE A 5 -15.62 -3.21 -0.88
N LEU A 6 -16.47 -2.21 -0.66
CA LEU A 6 -16.15 -0.79 -0.78
C LEU A 6 -15.03 -0.35 0.16
N TRP A 7 -14.96 -0.87 1.39
CA TRP A 7 -13.97 -0.42 2.37
C TRP A 7 -12.55 -0.89 2.05
N PRO A 8 -12.26 -2.19 1.88
CA PRO A 8 -10.93 -2.64 1.45
C PRO A 8 -10.52 -2.01 0.11
N THR A 9 -11.46 -1.89 -0.83
CA THR A 9 -11.19 -1.24 -2.12
C THR A 9 -10.78 0.22 -1.91
N SER A 10 -11.51 0.99 -1.10
CA SER A 10 -11.18 2.39 -0.82
C SER A 10 -9.80 2.53 -0.16
N VAL A 11 -9.47 1.64 0.77
CA VAL A 11 -8.14 1.63 1.42
C VAL A 11 -7.02 1.33 0.42
N VAL A 12 -7.20 0.35 -0.46
CA VAL A 12 -6.23 0.03 -1.52
C VAL A 12 -6.05 1.22 -2.47
N TYR A 13 -7.14 1.90 -2.84
CA TYR A 13 -7.05 3.12 -3.65
C TYR A 13 -6.31 4.25 -2.92
N MET A 14 -6.62 4.49 -1.64
CA MET A 14 -5.92 5.50 -0.82
C MET A 14 -4.44 5.19 -0.66
N PHE A 15 -4.08 3.91 -0.50
CA PHE A 15 -2.70 3.45 -0.45
C PHE A 15 -1.94 3.89 -1.70
N PHE A 16 -2.42 3.49 -2.89
CA PHE A 16 -1.74 3.84 -4.13
C PHE A 16 -1.68 5.34 -4.38
N MET A 17 -2.75 6.09 -4.10
CA MET A 17 -2.71 7.54 -4.25
C MET A 17 -1.66 8.21 -3.35
N THR A 18 -1.56 7.75 -2.09
CA THR A 18 -0.60 8.32 -1.15
C THR A 18 0.84 7.98 -1.53
N VAL A 19 1.10 6.72 -1.93
CA VAL A 19 2.41 6.29 -2.42
C VAL A 19 2.81 7.08 -3.67
N GLU A 20 1.91 7.21 -4.65
CA GLU A 20 2.16 7.98 -5.86
C GLU A 20 2.47 9.46 -5.53
N GLU A 21 1.75 10.06 -4.58
CA GLU A 21 2.01 11.44 -4.16
C GLU A 21 3.38 11.61 -3.48
N GLU A 22 3.76 10.69 -2.61
CA GLU A 22 5.06 10.75 -1.92
C GLU A 22 6.22 10.53 -2.87
N LEU A 23 6.14 9.52 -3.75
CA LEU A 23 7.15 9.28 -4.77
C LEU A 23 7.27 10.43 -5.78
N ARG A 24 6.15 11.09 -6.10
CA ARG A 24 6.16 12.31 -6.91
C ARG A 24 6.90 13.45 -6.22
N LYS A 25 6.72 13.63 -4.90
CA LYS A 25 7.41 14.66 -4.11
C LYS A 25 8.90 14.39 -4.02
N THR A 26 9.31 13.14 -3.83
CA THR A 26 10.73 12.77 -3.76
C THR A 26 11.39 12.64 -5.13
N ARG A 27 10.60 12.76 -6.22
CA ARG A 27 11.05 12.56 -7.61
C ARG A 27 11.76 11.21 -7.78
N ASN A 28 11.21 10.17 -7.16
CA ASN A 28 11.82 8.85 -7.20
C ASN A 28 12.00 8.39 -8.66
N PRO A 29 13.20 7.89 -9.02
CA PRO A 29 13.53 7.56 -10.41
C PRO A 29 12.63 6.47 -11.00
N LEU A 30 12.15 5.54 -10.16
CA LEU A 30 11.25 4.48 -10.55
C LEU A 30 9.84 5.02 -10.84
N TYR A 31 9.35 5.96 -10.04
CA TYR A 31 8.09 6.68 -10.32
C TYR A 31 8.17 7.44 -11.65
N ILE A 32 9.25 8.20 -11.90
CA ILE A 32 9.44 8.93 -13.17
C ILE A 32 9.46 7.96 -14.37
N LYS A 33 10.18 6.84 -14.25
CA LYS A 33 10.26 5.81 -15.29
C LYS A 33 8.89 5.16 -15.58
N SER A 34 8.11 4.89 -14.54
CA SER A 34 6.80 4.24 -14.66
C SER A 34 5.65 5.18 -15.06
N PHE A 35 5.67 6.45 -14.65
CA PHE A 35 4.55 7.38 -14.85
C PHE A 35 4.81 8.47 -15.89
N GLU A 36 6.05 8.98 -16.00
CA GLU A 36 6.38 10.09 -16.90
C GLU A 36 7.03 9.61 -18.21
N ASN A 37 7.74 8.48 -18.19
CA ASN A 37 8.64 8.10 -19.28
C ASN A 37 8.15 6.98 -20.22
N THR A 38 6.91 6.50 -20.09
CA THR A 38 6.47 5.30 -20.85
C THR A 38 5.03 5.42 -21.35
N LYS A 39 4.66 5.06 -22.59
CA LYS A 39 4.87 3.85 -23.44
C LYS A 39 4.35 2.53 -22.84
N TYR A 40 4.05 2.50 -21.54
CA TYR A 40 3.28 1.42 -20.91
C TYR A 40 1.79 1.75 -21.05
N SER A 41 1.07 1.01 -21.90
CA SER A 41 -0.39 1.08 -21.98
C SER A 41 -1.09 0.19 -20.93
N GLY A 42 -0.32 -0.43 -20.03
CA GLY A 42 -0.80 -1.34 -18.99
C GLY A 42 -1.03 -0.64 -17.64
N ASP A 43 -1.33 -1.44 -16.61
CA ASP A 43 -1.62 -0.96 -15.26
C ASP A 43 -0.37 -0.39 -14.58
N LYS A 44 -0.25 0.94 -14.55
CA LYS A 44 0.94 1.68 -14.08
C LYS A 44 1.33 1.34 -12.65
N ARG A 45 0.36 1.05 -11.79
CA ARG A 45 0.57 0.66 -10.39
C ARG A 45 1.24 -0.70 -10.28
N MET A 46 0.87 -1.64 -11.14
CA MET A 46 1.51 -2.94 -11.21
C MET A 46 2.95 -2.81 -11.69
N ALA A 47 3.22 -1.95 -12.68
CA ALA A 47 4.59 -1.68 -13.13
C ALA A 47 5.45 -1.04 -12.03
N LEU A 48 4.89 -0.13 -11.22
CA LEU A 48 5.57 0.48 -10.07
C LEU A 48 5.94 -0.58 -9.02
N VAL A 49 5.00 -1.43 -8.62
CA VAL A 49 5.24 -2.46 -7.59
C VAL A 49 6.24 -3.51 -8.07
N LEU A 50 6.07 -4.01 -9.29
CA LEU A 50 7.01 -4.99 -9.86
C LEU A 50 8.40 -4.38 -10.06
N GLY A 51 8.48 -3.10 -10.45
CA GLY A 51 9.74 -2.39 -10.55
C GLY A 51 10.42 -2.24 -9.20
N ALA A 52 9.70 -1.81 -8.17
CA ALA A 52 10.23 -1.66 -6.81
C ALA A 52 10.77 -2.99 -6.25
N LEU A 53 10.06 -4.09 -6.49
CA LEU A 53 10.49 -5.43 -6.06
C LEU A 53 11.66 -5.98 -6.88
N LYS A 54 11.69 -5.72 -8.18
CA LYS A 54 12.74 -6.23 -9.09
C LYS A 54 14.05 -5.46 -8.96
N GLU A 55 13.96 -4.14 -8.84
CA GLU A 55 15.12 -3.25 -8.73
C GLU A 55 15.57 -3.08 -7.27
N GLU A 56 14.86 -3.70 -6.31
CA GLU A 56 15.07 -3.54 -4.86
C GLU A 56 15.21 -2.06 -4.46
N ASP A 57 14.34 -1.22 -5.03
CA ASP A 57 14.36 0.23 -4.79
C ASP A 57 13.96 0.50 -3.33
N GLU A 58 14.98 0.62 -2.48
CA GLU A 58 14.81 0.75 -1.03
C GLU A 58 14.03 2.02 -0.64
N GLU A 59 14.19 3.11 -1.41
CA GLU A 59 13.43 4.34 -1.18
C GLU A 59 11.94 4.11 -1.44
N CYS A 60 11.61 3.50 -2.58
CA CYS A 60 10.25 3.18 -2.96
C CYS A 60 9.60 2.20 -1.98
N LEU A 61 10.33 1.15 -1.57
CA LEU A 61 9.87 0.17 -0.59
C LEU A 61 9.65 0.79 0.79
N ARG A 62 10.53 1.70 1.24
CA ARG A 62 10.36 2.44 2.50
C ARG A 62 9.14 3.35 2.47
N VAL A 63 8.91 4.07 1.35
CA VAL A 63 7.70 4.89 1.17
C VAL A 63 6.46 4.00 1.25
N MET A 64 6.43 2.88 0.51
CA MET A 64 5.31 1.94 0.57
C MET A 64 5.08 1.40 1.99
N ALA A 65 6.13 1.00 2.70
CA ALA A 65 6.04 0.52 4.07
C ALA A 65 5.45 1.60 5.01
N SER A 66 5.94 2.85 4.91
CA SER A 66 5.45 3.96 5.74
C SER A 66 3.96 4.26 5.51
N VAL A 67 3.51 4.20 4.25
CA VAL A 67 2.10 4.40 3.90
C VAL A 67 1.25 3.21 4.39
N PHE A 68 1.77 1.99 4.29
CA PHE A 68 1.12 0.81 4.85
C PHE A 68 0.93 0.92 6.36
N GLU A 69 1.93 1.35 7.12
CA GLU A 69 1.83 1.53 8.57
C GLU A 69 0.79 2.58 8.94
N ARG A 70 0.78 3.72 8.24
CA ARG A 70 -0.22 4.78 8.44
C ARG A 70 -1.64 4.29 8.15
N LEU A 71 -1.83 3.51 7.09
CA LEU A 71 -3.15 2.99 6.72
C LEU A 71 -3.57 1.78 7.56
N ARG A 72 -2.63 1.03 8.14
CA ARG A 72 -2.92 -0.08 9.07
C ARG A 72 -3.75 0.38 10.26
N ALA A 73 -3.50 1.58 10.78
CA ALA A 73 -4.33 2.19 11.83
C ALA A 73 -5.80 2.41 11.37
N GLY A 74 -6.02 2.72 10.09
CA GLY A 74 -7.34 2.86 9.48
C GLY A 74 -8.01 1.53 9.11
N LEU A 75 -7.21 0.53 8.71
CA LEU A 75 -7.69 -0.82 8.35
C LEU A 75 -8.27 -1.54 9.56
N VAL A 76 -7.51 -1.62 10.65
CA VAL A 76 -7.89 -2.40 11.85
C VAL A 76 -9.14 -1.84 12.52
N SER A 77 -9.34 -0.52 12.49
CA SER A 77 -10.50 0.15 13.10
C SER A 77 -11.84 -0.16 12.42
N HIS A 78 -11.83 -0.70 11.20
CA HIS A 78 -13.04 -0.98 10.41
C HIS A 78 -13.16 -2.47 10.04
N ILE A 79 -12.32 -3.33 10.62
CA ILE A 79 -12.52 -4.77 10.59
C ILE A 79 -13.69 -5.07 11.54
N TYR A 80 -14.89 -5.18 10.97
CA TYR A 80 -16.12 -5.54 11.71
C TYR A 80 -16.10 -7.00 12.23
N TRP A 81 -14.99 -7.72 12.04
CA TRP A 81 -14.80 -9.06 12.55
C TRP A 81 -14.40 -8.99 14.02
N LYS A 82 -15.38 -9.27 14.88
CA LYS A 82 -15.25 -9.42 16.33
C LYS A 82 -14.19 -10.46 16.77
N ASP A 83 -13.66 -11.25 15.84
CA ASP A 83 -12.82 -12.43 16.12
C ASP A 83 -11.51 -12.45 15.31
N VAL A 84 -10.95 -11.29 14.95
CA VAL A 84 -9.52 -11.27 14.59
C VAL A 84 -8.75 -11.05 15.87
N GLU A 85 -8.45 -12.15 16.58
CA GLU A 85 -7.56 -12.11 17.74
C GLU A 85 -6.30 -11.33 17.36
N THR A 86 -6.12 -10.20 18.01
CA THR A 86 -4.90 -9.43 17.88
C THR A 86 -3.75 -10.28 18.42
N VAL A 87 -2.54 -10.09 17.88
CA VAL A 87 -1.35 -10.81 18.39
C VAL A 87 -1.15 -10.54 19.88
N GLU A 88 -1.59 -9.38 20.36
CA GLU A 88 -1.63 -8.96 21.76
C GLU A 88 -2.59 -9.84 22.59
N GLU A 89 -3.84 -10.02 22.15
CA GLU A 89 -4.82 -10.92 22.81
C GLU A 89 -4.41 -12.40 22.79
N ARG A 90 -3.52 -12.80 21.87
CA ARG A 90 -2.97 -14.15 21.79
C ARG A 90 -1.76 -14.34 22.69
N LEU A 91 -0.99 -13.28 22.94
CA LEU A 91 0.15 -13.27 23.87
C LEU A 91 -0.31 -13.20 25.33
N ASP A 92 -1.37 -12.45 25.63
CA ASP A 92 -1.97 -12.38 26.98
C ASP A 92 -2.66 -13.69 27.42
N ARG A 93 -2.85 -14.64 26.49
CA ARG A 93 -3.45 -15.97 26.74
C ARG A 93 -2.44 -17.11 26.84
N MET A 94 -1.14 -16.84 26.66
CA MET A 94 -0.04 -17.79 26.87
C MET A 94 0.62 -17.58 28.22
#